data_AF-G3JFS4-F1
#
_entry.id   AF-G3JFS4-F1
#
_cell.length_a   1.000
_cell.length_b   1.000
_cell.length_c   1.000
_cell.angle_alpha   90.00
_cell.angle_beta   90.00
_cell.angle_gamma   90.00
#
_symmetry.space_group_name_H-M   'P 1'
#
loop_
_entity.id
_entity.type
_entity.pdbx_description
1 polymer ?
#
loop_
_entity_poly.entity_id
_entity_poly.type
_entity_poly.pdbx_seq_one_letter_code
_entity_poly.pdbx_strand_id
1 'polypeptide(L)'
;MLLSALLLAPAVAALATRGPDRSHVRRDFISNNWCGQVLSGNAIREVSASWVGIDGASAECQAILQAGTYARLMDEPVVRPGDTVFVQVTAHNSTSGTAYMENHTTGQKVTIALDAPAGSYLCGAAAEWIQEDAAGGLAPFNTFSFNECRATEASGHARTLDGSERWFLRPADHTLCYPSDVSRDSIRINYSGPLA
;
A
#
# COMPACT_ATOMS: atom_id res chain seq x y z
N MET A 1 -1.61 11.75 -16.00
CA MET A 1 -2.51 11.94 -14.84
C MET A 1 -2.52 10.63 -14.08
N LEU A 2 -1.66 10.48 -13.07
CA LEU A 2 -1.82 9.42 -12.08
C LEU A 2 -2.60 9.97 -10.91
N LEU A 3 -3.49 9.17 -10.34
CA LEU A 3 -4.39 9.56 -9.25
C LEU A 3 -4.17 8.64 -8.05
N SER A 4 -4.40 9.19 -6.86
CA SER A 4 -4.63 8.57 -5.55
C SER A 4 -3.37 8.20 -4.74
N ALA A 5 -3.36 8.30 -3.40
CA ALA A 5 -4.20 9.07 -2.46
C ALA A 5 -3.57 9.06 -1.05
N LEU A 6 -3.63 10.18 -0.33
CA LEU A 6 -3.59 10.19 1.14
C LEU A 6 -5.05 10.22 1.59
N LEU A 7 -5.66 9.07 1.84
CA LEU A 7 -7.07 9.00 2.18
C LEU A 7 -7.33 7.99 3.29
N LEU A 8 -8.28 8.35 4.13
CA LEU A 8 -9.14 7.41 4.82
C LEU A 8 -10.47 7.41 4.06
N ALA A 9 -10.68 6.42 3.19
CA ALA A 9 -11.81 6.38 2.24
C ALA A 9 -12.70 5.17 2.48
N PRO A 10 -13.95 5.15 1.99
CA PRO A 10 -14.75 3.94 1.99
C PRO A 10 -14.06 2.86 1.14
N ALA A 11 -13.98 1.62 1.65
CA ALA A 11 -13.21 0.54 1.03
C ALA A 11 -13.66 0.18 -0.39
N VAL A 12 -14.90 0.48 -0.77
CA VAL A 12 -15.43 0.25 -2.13
C VAL A 12 -14.63 1.00 -3.20
N ALA A 13 -13.98 2.12 -2.84
CA ALA A 13 -13.23 2.95 -3.78
C ALA A 13 -11.83 2.40 -4.13
N ALA A 14 -11.28 1.47 -3.33
CA ALA A 14 -9.90 0.97 -3.47
C ALA A 14 -9.76 -0.54 -3.26
N LEU A 15 -10.89 -1.28 -3.21
CA LEU A 15 -10.88 -2.71 -2.94
C LEU A 15 -10.08 -3.46 -4.03
N ALA A 16 -9.13 -4.29 -3.60
CA ALA A 16 -8.38 -5.13 -4.51
C ALA A 16 -9.32 -6.07 -5.29
N THR A 17 -9.32 -5.99 -6.62
CA THR A 17 -10.18 -6.84 -7.45
C THR A 17 -9.50 -8.19 -7.70
N ARG A 18 -9.92 -9.23 -6.98
CA ARG A 18 -9.38 -10.59 -7.19
C ARG A 18 -9.77 -11.11 -8.59
N GLY A 19 -8.76 -11.41 -9.40
CA GLY A 19 -8.92 -12.13 -10.65
C GLY A 19 -9.21 -13.62 -10.43
N PRO A 20 -9.58 -14.38 -11.48
CA PRO A 20 -9.77 -15.83 -11.38
C PRO A 20 -8.48 -16.49 -10.88
N ASP A 21 -8.61 -17.25 -9.78
CA ASP A 21 -7.50 -17.96 -9.16
C ASP A 21 -6.89 -18.97 -10.15
N ARG A 22 -5.62 -18.75 -10.49
CA ARG A 22 -4.86 -19.59 -11.44
C ARG A 22 -3.45 -19.92 -10.93
N SER A 23 -3.12 -19.60 -9.68
CA SER A 23 -1.76 -19.74 -9.16
C SER A 23 -1.62 -20.96 -8.24
N HIS A 24 -0.56 -21.75 -8.43
CA HIS A 24 -0.32 -23.02 -7.72
C HIS A 24 0.50 -22.88 -6.42
N VAL A 25 0.87 -21.65 -6.03
CA VAL A 25 1.60 -21.39 -4.77
C VAL A 25 0.63 -20.71 -3.82
N ARG A 26 0.45 -21.30 -2.63
CA ARG A 26 -0.63 -21.05 -1.65
C ARG A 26 -0.76 -19.60 -1.14
N ARG A 27 -0.01 -18.63 -1.68
CA ARG A 27 0.05 -17.22 -1.28
C ARG A 27 0.19 -16.23 -2.45
N ASP A 28 0.05 -16.67 -3.70
CA ASP A 28 0.14 -15.78 -4.87
C ASP A 28 -1.26 -15.43 -5.38
N PHE A 29 -1.58 -14.14 -5.41
CA PHE A 29 -2.88 -13.59 -5.81
C PHE A 29 -2.75 -12.78 -7.08
N ILE A 30 -3.76 -12.91 -7.93
CA ILE A 30 -3.86 -12.16 -9.18
C ILE A 30 -4.89 -11.07 -8.96
N SER A 31 -4.47 -9.83 -9.16
CA SER A 31 -5.30 -8.64 -9.06
C SER A 31 -5.28 -7.89 -10.38
N ASN A 32 -6.35 -7.15 -10.69
CA ASN A 32 -6.34 -6.27 -11.85
C ASN A 32 -5.72 -4.90 -11.54
N ASN A 33 -5.52 -4.56 -10.27
CA ASN A 33 -5.08 -3.21 -9.86
C ASN A 33 -3.99 -3.17 -8.79
N TRP A 34 -3.63 -4.27 -8.12
CA TRP A 34 -2.64 -4.26 -7.03
C TRP A 34 -1.41 -5.11 -7.33
N CYS A 35 -0.24 -4.59 -6.94
CA CYS A 35 1.04 -5.26 -7.05
C CYS A 35 1.86 -5.09 -5.78
N GLY A 36 2.22 -6.17 -5.07
CA GLY A 36 3.09 -6.07 -3.90
C GLY A 36 2.84 -7.14 -2.84
N GLN A 37 2.96 -6.78 -1.56
CA GLN A 37 2.70 -7.67 -0.42
C GLN A 37 1.46 -7.26 0.37
N VAL A 38 0.67 -8.26 0.79
CA VAL A 38 -0.42 -8.09 1.76
C VAL A 38 -0.21 -9.04 2.92
N LEU A 39 -0.14 -8.50 4.14
CA LEU A 39 -0.06 -9.26 5.37
C LEU A 39 -1.42 -9.23 6.09
N SER A 40 -2.07 -10.37 6.18
CA SER A 40 -3.26 -10.54 7.01
C SER A 40 -2.89 -10.53 8.49
N GLY A 41 -3.66 -9.81 9.29
CA GLY A 41 -3.45 -9.66 10.71
C GLY A 41 -4.75 -9.38 11.45
N ASN A 42 -4.64 -9.17 12.76
CA ASN A 42 -5.75 -8.76 13.59
C ASN A 42 -5.35 -7.48 14.33
N ALA A 43 -6.16 -6.44 14.19
CA ALA A 43 -5.93 -5.13 14.82
C ALA A 43 -4.57 -4.50 14.44
N ILE A 44 -4.19 -4.52 13.16
CA ILE A 44 -3.09 -3.73 12.62
C ILE A 44 -3.35 -2.24 12.90
N ARG A 45 -2.35 -1.57 13.46
CA ARG A 45 -2.42 -0.15 13.84
C ARG A 45 -1.41 0.72 13.14
N GLU A 46 -0.29 0.16 12.70
CA GLU A 46 0.77 0.93 12.07
C GLU A 46 1.34 0.11 10.93
N VAL A 47 1.61 0.75 9.79
CA VAL A 47 2.30 0.15 8.64
C VAL A 47 3.23 1.19 8.05
N SER A 48 4.49 0.83 7.75
CA SER A 48 5.49 1.75 7.18
C SER A 48 6.34 1.12 6.07
N ALA A 49 6.73 1.95 5.08
CA ALA A 49 7.67 1.70 3.97
C ALA A 49 7.75 2.94 3.04
N SER A 50 7.77 2.81 1.71
CA SER A 50 7.68 3.92 0.74
C SER A 50 6.29 4.09 0.08
N TRP A 51 5.40 3.09 0.20
CA TRP A 51 3.94 3.13 -0.01
C TRP A 51 3.30 2.09 0.91
N VAL A 52 2.23 2.46 1.64
CA VAL A 52 1.61 1.59 2.65
C VAL A 52 0.12 1.83 2.82
N GLY A 53 -0.56 0.80 3.34
CA GLY A 53 -1.96 0.89 3.74
C GLY A 53 -2.37 -0.09 4.84
N ILE A 54 -3.53 0.21 5.44
CA ILE A 54 -4.27 -0.66 6.34
C ILE A 54 -5.66 -0.94 5.73
N ASP A 55 -6.06 -2.20 5.76
CA ASP A 55 -7.28 -2.76 5.15
C ASP A 55 -7.27 -2.70 3.60
N GLY A 56 -8.44 -2.68 2.95
CA GLY A 56 -8.56 -2.64 1.47
C GLY A 56 -8.35 -3.96 0.72
N ALA A 57 -7.69 -4.95 1.33
CA ALA A 57 -7.50 -6.27 0.72
C ALA A 57 -8.73 -7.20 0.85
N SER A 58 -9.67 -6.86 1.73
CA SER A 58 -10.90 -7.61 2.01
C SER A 58 -12.12 -6.70 1.95
N ALA A 59 -13.23 -7.23 1.41
CA ALA A 59 -14.51 -6.53 1.34
C ALA A 59 -15.21 -6.39 2.70
N GLU A 60 -14.69 -7.06 3.74
CA GLU A 60 -15.26 -7.03 5.09
C GLU A 60 -15.05 -5.69 5.80
N CYS A 61 -14.05 -4.91 5.35
CA CYS A 61 -13.71 -3.63 5.93
C CYS A 61 -14.34 -2.49 5.14
N GLN A 62 -14.85 -1.50 5.85
CA GLN A 62 -15.62 -0.42 5.24
C GLN A 62 -14.77 0.80 4.90
N ALA A 63 -13.55 0.88 5.42
CA ALA A 63 -12.58 1.91 5.10
C ALA A 63 -11.20 1.35 4.79
N ILE A 64 -10.37 2.19 4.17
CA ILE A 64 -8.95 1.95 3.90
C ILE A 64 -8.16 3.18 4.32
N LEU A 65 -7.03 2.99 5.02
CA LEU A 65 -6.10 4.07 5.40
C LEU A 65 -4.80 3.90 4.62
N GLN A 66 -4.45 4.82 3.73
CA GLN A 66 -3.25 4.69 2.90
C GLN A 66 -2.40 5.96 2.86
N ALA A 67 -1.09 5.76 2.69
CA ALA A 67 -0.13 6.82 2.45
C ALA A 67 0.92 6.38 1.43
N GLY A 68 1.36 7.33 0.61
CA GLY A 68 2.29 7.08 -0.46
C GLY A 68 2.70 8.34 -1.20
N THR A 69 3.53 8.19 -2.22
CA THR A 69 4.04 9.31 -3.03
C THR A 69 3.01 9.77 -4.08
N TYR A 70 2.04 10.60 -3.71
CA TYR A 70 1.23 11.37 -4.70
C TYR A 70 0.93 12.82 -4.28
N ALA A 71 0.94 13.69 -5.29
CA ALA A 71 0.97 15.16 -5.26
C ALA A 71 -0.36 15.87 -4.94
N ARG A 72 -1.26 15.29 -4.14
CA ARG A 72 -2.40 16.06 -3.59
C ARG A 72 -2.66 15.73 -2.13
N LEU A 73 -1.85 16.30 -1.24
CA LEU A 73 -2.18 17.54 -0.53
C LEU A 73 -0.90 18.10 0.11
N MET A 74 -0.65 19.40 -0.09
CA MET A 74 0.49 20.21 0.39
C MET A 74 1.78 20.03 -0.42
N ASP A 75 2.45 21.14 -0.76
CA ASP A 75 3.69 21.20 -1.54
C ASP A 75 4.91 20.46 -0.90
N GLU A 76 4.70 19.72 0.19
CA GLU A 76 5.75 19.10 0.99
C GLU A 76 5.35 17.72 1.56
N PRO A 77 6.30 16.77 1.66
CA PRO A 77 7.66 16.88 1.14
C PRO A 77 7.70 16.76 -0.38
N VAL A 78 8.53 17.60 -1.03
CA VAL A 78 8.80 17.46 -2.47
C VAL A 78 9.55 16.16 -2.67
N VAL A 79 9.09 15.31 -3.58
CA VAL A 79 9.77 14.05 -3.96
C VAL A 79 10.22 14.15 -5.42
N ARG A 80 11.46 13.72 -5.68
CA ARG A 80 12.07 13.68 -7.00
C ARG A 80 12.54 12.26 -7.33
N PRO A 81 12.67 11.91 -8.63
CA PRO A 81 13.29 10.66 -9.02
C PRO A 81 14.66 10.47 -8.35
N GLY A 82 14.86 9.33 -7.71
CA GLY A 82 16.09 9.00 -6.98
C GLY A 82 16.05 9.31 -5.48
N ASP A 83 15.06 10.06 -5.00
CA ASP A 83 14.90 10.30 -3.57
C ASP A 83 14.49 9.02 -2.82
N THR A 84 14.99 8.88 -1.60
CA THR A 84 14.49 7.89 -0.63
C THR A 84 13.39 8.51 0.20
N VAL A 85 12.24 7.83 0.26
CA VAL A 85 11.05 8.29 0.96
C VAL A 85 10.60 7.24 1.97
N PHE A 86 10.24 7.70 3.16
CA PHE A 86 9.55 6.94 4.17
C PHE A 86 8.12 7.43 4.30
N VAL A 87 7.18 6.50 4.43
CA VAL A 87 5.78 6.72 4.70
C VAL A 87 5.34 5.77 5.81
N GLN A 88 4.38 6.25 6.58
CA GLN A 88 3.77 5.48 7.64
C GLN A 88 2.31 5.87 7.78
N VAL A 89 1.44 4.89 7.94
CA VAL A 89 0.07 5.11 8.41
C VAL A 89 -0.06 4.60 9.84
N THR A 90 -0.82 5.33 10.66
CA THR A 90 -1.14 4.94 12.03
C THR A 90 -2.63 5.10 12.29
N ALA A 91 -3.34 4.00 12.58
CA ALA A 91 -4.71 4.02 13.06
C ALA A 91 -4.74 4.33 14.58
N HIS A 92 -5.39 5.43 14.96
CA HIS A 92 -5.62 5.81 16.36
C HIS A 92 -6.84 5.11 16.95
N ASN A 93 -7.83 4.83 16.13
CA ASN A 93 -8.99 3.98 16.41
C ASN A 93 -9.57 3.51 15.06
N SER A 94 -10.76 2.90 15.08
CA SER A 94 -11.40 2.39 13.86
C SER A 94 -11.86 3.49 12.90
N THR A 95 -11.94 4.75 13.33
CA THR A 95 -12.46 5.87 12.53
C THR A 95 -11.51 7.04 12.40
N SER A 96 -10.29 6.97 12.95
CA SER A 96 -9.29 8.02 12.76
C SER A 96 -7.86 7.50 12.80
N GLY A 97 -6.97 8.23 12.13
CA GLY A 97 -5.55 7.91 12.04
C GLY A 97 -4.72 9.07 11.50
N THR A 98 -3.45 8.79 11.25
CA THR A 98 -2.52 9.72 10.62
C THR A 98 -1.81 9.06 9.46
N ALA A 99 -1.52 9.85 8.44
CA ALA A 99 -0.56 9.54 7.40
C ALA A 99 0.68 10.43 7.57
N TYR A 100 1.84 9.81 7.67
CA TYR A 100 3.15 10.43 7.75
C TYR A 100 3.93 10.17 6.48
N MET A 101 4.68 11.17 6.03
CA MET A 101 5.61 11.03 4.92
C MET A 101 6.84 11.89 5.17
N GLU A 102 8.01 11.34 4.90
CA GLU A 102 9.31 12.01 4.98
C GLU A 102 10.14 11.68 3.74
N ASN A 103 10.67 12.72 3.09
CA ASN A 103 11.73 12.53 2.12
C ASN A 103 13.06 12.52 2.88
N HIS A 104 13.61 11.32 3.13
CA HIS A 104 14.89 11.16 3.83
C HIS A 104 16.06 11.86 3.12
N THR A 105 15.95 12.11 1.82
CA THR A 105 16.97 12.78 1.02
C THR A 105 17.05 14.28 1.34
N THR A 106 15.88 14.92 1.55
CA THR A 106 15.78 16.36 1.80
C THR A 106 15.52 16.70 3.27
N GLY A 107 15.09 15.72 4.07
CA GLY A 107 14.63 15.88 5.45
C GLY A 107 13.26 16.55 5.60
N GLN A 108 12.58 16.86 4.48
CA GLN A 108 11.22 17.40 4.51
C GLN A 108 10.24 16.32 4.96
N LYS A 109 9.24 16.70 5.75
CA LYS A 109 8.23 15.77 6.27
C LYS A 109 6.88 16.42 6.49
N VAL A 110 5.85 15.61 6.46
CA VAL A 110 4.46 16.00 6.70
C VAL A 110 3.74 14.91 7.50
N THR A 111 2.84 15.34 8.39
CA THR A 111 1.86 14.47 9.03
C THR A 111 0.48 15.04 8.79
N ILE A 112 -0.44 14.22 8.30
CA ILE A 112 -1.83 14.58 8.06
C ILE A 112 -2.72 13.71 8.93
N ALA A 113 -3.58 14.34 9.71
CA ALA A 113 -4.65 13.65 10.43
C ALA A 113 -5.81 13.34 9.48
N LEU A 114 -6.39 12.15 9.63
CA LEU A 114 -7.44 11.63 8.76
C LEU A 114 -8.57 11.06 9.61
N ASP A 115 -9.81 11.41 9.24
CA ASP A 115 -11.04 10.89 9.84
C ASP A 115 -11.82 10.09 8.79
N ALA A 116 -12.43 8.99 9.23
CA ALA A 116 -13.21 8.13 8.37
C ALA A 116 -14.51 8.83 7.95
N PRO A 117 -14.94 8.66 6.68
CA PRO A 117 -16.27 9.07 6.27
C PRO A 117 -17.35 8.49 7.19
N ALA A 118 -18.42 9.26 7.39
CA ALA A 118 -19.51 8.84 8.25
C ALA A 118 -20.05 7.45 7.86
N GLY A 119 -20.10 6.54 8.83
CA GLY A 119 -20.58 5.16 8.63
C GLY A 119 -19.54 4.20 8.04
N SER A 120 -18.27 4.59 7.97
CA SER A 120 -17.16 3.69 7.58
C SER A 120 -16.17 3.52 8.72
N TYR A 121 -15.46 2.39 8.72
CA TYR A 121 -14.45 2.08 9.74
C TYR A 121 -13.37 1.12 9.21
N LEU A 122 -12.19 1.21 9.81
CA LEU A 122 -11.09 0.27 9.68
C LEU A 122 -11.35 -0.96 10.56
N CYS A 123 -11.01 -2.14 10.06
CA CYS A 123 -10.94 -3.37 10.84
C CYS A 123 -9.54 -3.59 11.43
N GLY A 124 -8.49 -3.10 10.75
CA GLY A 124 -7.11 -3.49 11.02
C GLY A 124 -6.85 -4.96 10.68
N ALA A 125 -7.47 -5.48 9.62
CA ALA A 125 -7.37 -6.86 9.18
C ALA A 125 -6.20 -7.12 8.22
N ALA A 126 -5.67 -6.07 7.59
CA ALA A 126 -4.54 -6.18 6.67
C ALA A 126 -3.55 -5.03 6.82
N ALA A 127 -2.27 -5.33 6.60
CA ALA A 127 -1.21 -4.38 6.30
C ALA A 127 -0.74 -4.61 4.86
N GLU A 128 -0.50 -3.55 4.10
CA GLU A 128 -0.18 -3.68 2.69
C GLU A 128 0.97 -2.76 2.24
N TRP A 129 1.76 -3.27 1.29
CA TRP A 129 2.87 -2.60 0.61
C TRP A 129 2.71 -2.76 -0.89
N ILE A 130 2.05 -1.80 -1.53
CA ILE A 130 1.44 -1.99 -2.85
C ILE A 130 1.84 -0.85 -3.80
N GLN A 131 2.09 -1.22 -5.06
CA GLN A 131 1.94 -0.36 -6.22
C GLN A 131 0.55 -0.59 -6.81
N GLU A 132 -0.26 0.46 -6.89
CA GLU A 132 -1.66 0.38 -7.29
C GLU A 132 -1.91 1.07 -8.64
N ASP A 133 -2.81 0.48 -9.44
CA ASP A 133 -3.52 1.15 -10.53
C ASP A 133 -4.87 1.66 -10.02
N ALA A 134 -4.86 2.86 -9.41
CA ALA A 134 -6.04 3.39 -8.73
C ALA A 134 -7.08 4.02 -9.68
N ALA A 135 -6.76 4.23 -10.96
CA ALA A 135 -7.57 5.02 -11.88
C ALA A 135 -7.75 4.38 -13.27
N GLY A 136 -7.40 3.10 -13.45
CA GLY A 136 -7.57 2.37 -14.71
C GLY A 136 -6.48 2.67 -15.75
N GLY A 137 -5.28 3.00 -15.30
CA GLY A 137 -4.08 3.14 -16.10
C GLY A 137 -2.83 3.31 -15.24
N LEU A 138 -2.15 2.21 -14.92
CA LEU A 138 -0.86 2.22 -14.23
C LEU A 138 0.19 2.93 -15.07
N ALA A 139 0.72 4.05 -14.59
CA ALA A 139 1.75 4.74 -15.33
C ALA A 139 3.08 3.98 -15.32
N PRO A 140 3.92 4.22 -16.34
CA PRO A 140 5.31 3.82 -16.36
C PRO A 140 6.04 4.10 -15.05
N PHE A 141 6.83 3.14 -14.59
CA PHE A 141 7.83 3.33 -13.55
C PHE A 141 9.01 2.37 -13.75
N ASN A 142 10.16 2.76 -13.20
CA ASN A 142 11.32 1.88 -13.10
C ASN A 142 11.19 1.02 -11.84
N THR A 143 11.75 -0.18 -11.88
CA THR A 143 11.78 -1.06 -10.71
C THR A 143 12.32 -0.35 -9.47
N PHE A 144 11.61 -0.52 -8.35
CA PHE A 144 11.99 0.00 -7.05
C PHE A 144 11.78 -1.06 -5.97
N SER A 145 12.19 -0.75 -4.74
CA SER A 145 11.97 -1.63 -3.59
C SER A 145 11.25 -0.89 -2.47
N PHE A 146 10.35 -1.60 -1.79
CA PHE A 146 10.00 -1.23 -0.41
C PHE A 146 11.03 -1.88 0.51
N ASN A 147 11.59 -1.08 1.41
CA ASN A 147 12.54 -1.54 2.43
C ASN A 147 11.96 -1.21 3.81
N GLU A 148 12.48 -1.89 4.83
CA GLU A 148 12.07 -1.69 6.22
C GLU A 148 10.55 -1.86 6.42
N CYS A 149 9.93 -2.76 5.63
CA CYS A 149 8.52 -3.09 5.69
C CYS A 149 8.17 -3.64 7.08
N ARG A 150 7.37 -2.87 7.81
CA ARG A 150 6.94 -3.22 9.17
C ARG A 150 5.48 -2.88 9.39
N ALA A 151 4.79 -3.76 10.09
CA ALA A 151 3.47 -3.51 10.62
C ALA A 151 3.44 -3.73 12.13
N THR A 152 2.65 -2.96 12.88
CA THR A 152 2.50 -3.13 14.33
C THR A 152 1.03 -3.35 14.66
N GLU A 153 0.74 -4.41 15.42
CA GLU A 153 -0.59 -4.71 15.94
C GLU A 153 -0.92 -3.85 17.17
N ALA A 154 -2.20 -3.79 17.55
CA ALA A 154 -2.66 -3.10 18.76
C ALA A 154 -2.03 -3.62 20.06
N SER A 155 -1.58 -4.87 20.05
CA SER A 155 -0.83 -5.50 21.14
C SER A 155 0.60 -4.94 21.30
N GLY A 156 1.09 -4.16 20.33
CA GLY A 156 2.48 -3.76 20.21
C GLY A 156 3.36 -4.79 19.52
N HIS A 157 2.81 -5.93 19.09
CA HIS A 157 3.55 -6.94 18.36
C HIS A 157 3.91 -6.46 16.95
N ALA A 158 5.21 -6.43 16.66
CA ALA A 158 5.74 -6.05 15.36
C ALA A 158 5.77 -7.25 14.41
N ARG A 159 5.26 -7.05 13.21
CA ARG A 159 5.21 -8.00 12.10
C ARG A 159 6.07 -7.48 10.95
N THR A 160 6.65 -8.41 10.20
CA THR A 160 7.39 -8.15 8.97
C THR A 160 6.64 -8.78 7.78
N LEU A 161 7.27 -8.95 6.62
CA LEU A 161 6.68 -9.63 5.45
C LEU A 161 6.57 -11.15 5.63
N ASP A 162 7.02 -11.72 6.75
CA ASP A 162 6.92 -13.15 6.98
C ASP A 162 5.46 -13.62 6.99
N GLY A 163 5.14 -14.47 6.00
CA GLY A 163 3.79 -15.01 5.83
C GLY A 163 2.85 -14.14 4.98
N SER A 164 3.32 -13.02 4.42
CA SER A 164 2.52 -12.21 3.51
C SER A 164 2.21 -12.92 2.20
N GLU A 165 1.14 -12.46 1.57
CA GLU A 165 0.68 -12.82 0.26
C GLU A 165 1.36 -11.96 -0.80
N ARG A 166 1.64 -12.54 -1.96
CA ARG A 166 2.18 -11.84 -3.13
C ARG A 166 1.06 -11.51 -4.10
N TRP A 167 0.87 -10.23 -4.38
CA TRP A 167 -0.19 -9.76 -5.26
C TRP A 167 0.42 -9.30 -6.59
N PHE A 168 -0.09 -9.83 -7.70
CA PHE A 168 0.35 -9.54 -9.06
C PHE A 168 -0.70 -8.69 -9.77
N LEU A 169 -0.27 -7.59 -10.38
CA LEU A 169 -1.16 -6.73 -11.17
C LEU A 169 -1.13 -7.23 -12.61
N ARG A 170 -2.22 -7.89 -13.00
CA ARG A 170 -2.39 -8.53 -14.30
C ARG A 170 -3.69 -8.05 -14.94
N PRO A 171 -3.71 -6.90 -15.63
CA PRO A 171 -4.87 -6.51 -16.41
C PRO A 171 -4.98 -7.49 -17.59
N ALA A 172 -6.13 -8.16 -17.68
CA ALA A 172 -6.35 -9.30 -18.57
C ALA A 172 -5.33 -10.45 -18.35
N ASP A 173 -4.50 -10.77 -19.36
CA ASP A 173 -3.59 -11.93 -19.35
C ASP A 173 -2.09 -11.53 -19.39
N HIS A 174 -1.75 -10.24 -19.21
CA HIS A 174 -0.36 -9.77 -19.17
C HIS A 174 0.02 -9.30 -17.76
N THR A 175 1.02 -9.93 -17.12
CA THR A 175 1.53 -9.46 -15.83
C THR A 175 2.25 -8.14 -16.03
N LEU A 176 1.64 -7.05 -15.57
CA LEU A 176 2.14 -5.69 -15.75
C LEU A 176 3.05 -5.25 -14.59
N CYS A 177 2.71 -5.66 -13.36
CA CYS A 177 3.54 -5.46 -12.18
C CYS A 177 3.56 -6.71 -11.31
N TYR A 178 4.73 -7.02 -10.74
CA TYR A 178 4.87 -8.19 -9.87
C TYR A 178 5.95 -8.05 -8.79
N PRO A 179 5.72 -8.65 -7.61
CA PRO A 179 6.69 -8.72 -6.53
C PRO A 179 7.78 -9.77 -6.81
N SER A 180 9.04 -9.43 -6.55
CA SER A 180 10.17 -10.38 -6.50
C SER A 180 11.06 -10.11 -5.29
N ASP A 181 12.02 -11.01 -5.06
CA ASP A 181 13.08 -10.85 -4.04
C ASP A 181 12.53 -10.50 -2.65
N VAL A 182 11.38 -11.10 -2.30
CA VAL A 182 10.74 -10.89 -1.01
C VAL A 182 11.63 -11.49 0.08
N SER A 183 12.09 -10.62 0.98
CA SER A 183 12.85 -11.00 2.17
C SER A 183 11.98 -10.77 3.42
N ARG A 184 12.61 -10.77 4.59
CA ARG A 184 11.93 -10.52 5.86
C ARG A 184 11.21 -9.17 5.87
N ASP A 185 11.83 -8.13 5.36
CA ASP A 185 11.39 -6.73 5.49
C ASP A 185 11.60 -5.90 4.21
N SER A 186 11.89 -6.54 3.08
CA SER A 186 12.00 -5.85 1.79
C SER A 186 11.38 -6.66 0.66
N ILE A 187 10.93 -5.93 -0.35
CA ILE A 187 10.31 -6.46 -1.56
C ILE A 187 10.73 -5.59 -2.74
N ARG A 188 11.06 -6.23 -3.86
CA ARG A 188 11.26 -5.57 -5.16
C ARG A 188 9.96 -5.56 -5.96
N ILE A 189 9.59 -4.40 -6.49
CA ILE A 189 8.40 -4.19 -7.33
C ILE A 189 8.83 -4.01 -8.78
N ASN A 190 8.54 -5.00 -9.61
CA ASN A 190 8.93 -5.00 -11.03
C ASN A 190 7.77 -4.52 -11.91
N TYR A 191 8.12 -3.90 -13.03
CA TYR A 191 7.19 -3.42 -14.05
C TYR A 191 7.63 -3.94 -15.42
N SER A 192 6.68 -4.43 -16.21
CA SER A 192 6.91 -4.98 -17.56
C SER A 192 6.36 -4.10 -18.68
N GLY A 193 5.77 -2.96 -18.36
CA GLY A 193 5.32 -1.97 -19.34
C GLY A 193 6.46 -1.05 -19.82
N PRO A 194 6.12 0.02 -20.56
CA PRO A 194 7.10 1.01 -21.03
C PRO A 194 7.80 1.72 -19.87
N LEU A 195 9.12 1.87 -19.89
CA LEU A 195 9.84 2.55 -18.81
C LEU A 195 9.50 4.05 -18.74
N ALA A 196 9.62 4.61 -17.54
CA ALA A 196 9.42 6.04 -17.24
C ALA A 196 10.66 6.88 -17.55
#